data_AF-A0AAU2QAK5-F1
#
_entry.id   AF-A0AAU2QAK5-F1
#
_cell.length_a   1.000
_cell.length_b   1.000
_cell.length_c   1.000
_cell.angle_alpha   90.00
_cell.angle_beta   90.00
_cell.angle_gamma   90.00
#
_symmetry.space_group_name_H-M   'P 1'
#
loop_
_entity.id
_entity.type
_entity.pdbx_description
1 polymer ?
#
loop_
_entity_poly.entity_id
_entity_poly.type
_entity_poly.pdbx_seq_one_letter_code
_entity_poly.pdbx_strand_id
1 'polypeptide(L)'
;MLWAPPVPAPQAERSPRITHVSWGRIEAEGLAPGKDFKLYPGGGRAWDWSEHGTRHDPGIAPPEVRELLGLGVTAVVLSQGMEERLGVVPETLEVLRAAGVEVHVAQTTAAAEVYNRLAATERVAGLFHSTC
;
A
#
# COMPACT_ATOMS: atom_id res chain seq x y z
N MET A 1 -2.57 9.49 -37.49
CA MET A 1 -2.84 9.80 -36.07
C MET A 1 -1.67 9.23 -35.28
N LEU A 2 -0.76 10.07 -34.79
CA LEU A 2 0.44 9.62 -34.10
C LEU A 2 0.06 9.30 -32.66
N TRP A 3 0.13 8.01 -32.28
CA TRP A 3 0.09 7.59 -30.89
C TRP A 3 1.32 8.17 -30.19
N ALA A 4 1.10 8.99 -29.16
CA ALA A 4 2.13 9.38 -28.22
C ALA A 4 1.99 8.47 -26.99
N PRO A 5 3.05 7.77 -26.54
CA PRO A 5 3.01 7.08 -25.25
C PRO A 5 2.75 8.08 -24.12
N PRO A 6 2.06 7.65 -23.03
CA PRO A 6 1.80 8.51 -21.88
C PRO A 6 3.12 9.02 -21.31
N VAL A 7 3.19 10.33 -21.05
CA VAL A 7 4.33 10.95 -20.38
C VAL A 7 4.35 10.41 -18.94
N PRO A 8 5.48 9.86 -18.45
CA PRO A 8 5.54 9.38 -17.09
C PRO A 8 5.30 10.53 -16.11
N ALA A 9 4.46 10.30 -15.11
CA ALA A 9 4.17 11.29 -14.08
C ALA A 9 5.47 11.79 -13.43
N PRO A 10 5.57 13.08 -13.07
CA PRO A 10 6.74 13.60 -12.38
C PRO A 10 7.02 12.80 -11.11
N GLN A 11 8.29 12.73 -10.70
CA GLN A 11 8.73 11.84 -9.62
C GLN A 11 7.99 12.07 -8.28
N ALA A 12 7.54 13.30 -8.03
CA ALA A 12 6.73 13.67 -6.87
C ALA A 12 5.26 13.22 -6.92
N GLU A 13 4.79 12.67 -8.05
CA GLU A 13 3.44 12.14 -8.21
C GLU A 13 3.40 10.60 -8.27
N ARG A 14 4.57 9.95 -8.30
CA ARG A 14 4.67 8.49 -8.34
C ARG A 14 4.63 7.90 -6.94
N SER A 15 4.15 6.67 -6.86
CA SER A 15 4.21 5.88 -5.64
C SER A 15 5.68 5.48 -5.39
N PRO A 16 6.25 5.70 -4.19
CA PRO A 16 7.67 5.47 -3.94
C PRO A 16 8.01 3.99 -4.02
N ARG A 17 9.15 3.59 -4.61
CA ARG A 17 9.54 2.18 -4.61
C ARG A 17 9.95 1.72 -3.20
N ILE A 18 9.53 0.53 -2.79
CA ILE A 18 10.10 -0.16 -1.63
C ILE A 18 11.47 -0.72 -2.04
N THR A 19 12.53 -0.29 -1.36
CA THR A 19 13.92 -0.71 -1.66
C THR A 19 14.40 -1.84 -0.78
N HIS A 20 13.83 -1.99 0.42
CA HIS A 20 14.19 -3.04 1.36
C HIS A 20 13.00 -3.42 2.26
N VAL A 21 12.87 -4.71 2.55
CA VAL A 21 11.91 -5.27 3.51
C VAL A 21 12.62 -6.34 4.33
N SER A 22 12.53 -6.24 5.65
CA SER A 22 12.97 -7.24 6.62
C SER A 22 12.12 -7.16 7.89
N TRP A 23 12.32 -8.08 8.83
CA TRP A 23 11.51 -8.12 10.04
C TRP A 23 11.62 -6.82 10.84
N GLY A 24 10.49 -6.11 10.98
CA GLY A 24 10.41 -4.84 11.70
C GLY A 24 11.03 -3.65 10.97
N ARG A 25 11.35 -3.77 9.67
CA ARG A 25 11.99 -2.70 8.90
C ARG A 25 11.57 -2.68 7.43
N ILE A 26 11.19 -1.51 6.97
CA ILE A 26 10.91 -1.18 5.57
C ILE A 26 11.67 0.10 5.21
N GLU A 27 12.21 0.11 4.00
CA GLU A 27 12.80 1.30 3.38
C GLU A 27 12.10 1.56 2.04
N ALA A 28 11.74 2.82 1.80
CA ALA A 28 11.12 3.26 0.57
C ALA A 28 11.77 4.56 0.08
N GLU A 29 11.76 4.76 -1.24
CA GLU A 29 12.36 5.93 -1.87
C GLU A 29 11.82 7.24 -1.28
N GLY A 30 12.74 8.12 -0.89
CA GLY A 30 12.39 9.44 -0.36
C GLY A 30 11.84 9.45 1.07
N LEU A 31 11.80 8.31 1.77
CA LEU A 31 11.33 8.20 3.16
C LEU A 31 12.47 7.72 4.09
N ALA A 32 12.43 8.15 5.35
CA ALA A 32 13.29 7.56 6.38
C ALA A 32 12.86 6.09 6.64
N PRO A 33 13.78 5.18 7.02
CA PRO A 33 13.42 3.82 7.40
C PRO A 33 12.38 3.78 8.53
N GLY A 34 11.48 2.79 8.50
CA GLY A 34 10.42 2.65 9.49
C GLY A 34 9.98 1.20 9.65
N LYS A 35 9.12 0.96 10.65
CA LYS A 35 8.59 -0.39 10.91
C LYS A 35 7.48 -0.74 9.93
N ASP A 36 6.37 -0.02 9.98
CA ASP A 36 5.18 -0.24 9.16
C ASP A 36 4.88 1.05 8.38
N PHE A 37 4.34 0.93 7.16
CA PHE A 37 4.11 2.08 6.28
C PHE A 37 2.74 2.07 5.62
N LYS A 38 2.22 3.29 5.45
CA LYS A 38 1.26 3.63 4.41
C LYS A 38 2.04 4.28 3.27
N LEU A 39 2.05 3.67 2.09
CA LEU A 39 2.68 4.22 0.89
C LEU A 39 1.62 4.59 -0.13
N TYR A 40 1.83 5.66 -0.89
CA TYR A 40 0.86 6.17 -1.85
C TYR A 40 1.52 7.11 -2.86
N PRO A 41 0.85 7.51 -3.96
CA PRO A 41 1.39 8.46 -4.91
C PRO A 41 1.88 9.74 -4.21
N GLY A 42 3.16 10.07 -4.40
CA GLY A 42 3.81 11.24 -3.81
C GLY A 42 4.47 11.02 -2.45
N GLY A 43 4.47 9.79 -1.91
CA GLY A 43 5.30 9.43 -0.75
C GLY A 43 4.68 8.39 0.16
N GLY A 44 4.77 8.62 1.46
CA GLY A 44 4.24 7.71 2.46
C GLY A 44 4.49 8.22 3.87
N ARG A 45 3.91 7.52 4.85
CA ARG A 45 4.06 7.80 6.27
C ARG A 45 4.11 6.51 7.07
N ALA A 46 4.64 6.58 8.28
CA ALA A 46 4.56 5.48 9.23
C ALA A 46 3.09 5.08 9.45
N TRP A 47 2.81 3.78 9.50
CA TRP A 47 1.48 3.28 9.79
C TRP A 47 1.31 3.08 11.29
N ASP A 48 0.54 3.97 11.90
CA ASP A 48 0.10 3.83 13.28
C ASP A 48 -1.27 3.15 13.33
N TRP A 49 -1.30 1.92 13.83
CA TRP A 49 -2.52 1.12 13.95
C TRP A 49 -3.56 1.74 14.90
N SER A 50 -3.13 2.61 15.83
CA SER A 50 -4.03 3.23 16.79
C SER A 50 -4.98 4.26 16.16
N GLU A 51 -4.63 4.82 14.99
CA GLU A 51 -5.46 5.81 14.27
C GLU A 51 -6.85 5.26 13.93
N HIS A 52 -6.93 3.97 13.56
CA HIS A 52 -8.16 3.32 13.14
C HIS A 52 -8.45 2.03 13.89
N GLY A 53 -7.69 1.74 14.95
CA GLY A 53 -7.87 0.57 15.79
C GLY A 53 -7.54 -0.75 15.08
N THR A 54 -6.63 -0.72 14.10
CA THR A 54 -6.13 -1.93 13.44
C THR A 54 -5.53 -2.87 14.48
N ARG A 55 -5.87 -4.14 14.38
CA ARG A 55 -5.34 -5.24 15.19
C ARG A 55 -5.15 -6.45 14.27
N HIS A 56 -4.41 -7.46 14.70
CA HIS A 56 -4.30 -8.73 13.99
C HIS A 56 -5.67 -9.32 13.64
N ASP A 57 -6.60 -9.28 14.59
CA ASP A 57 -8.00 -9.66 14.44
C ASP A 57 -8.88 -8.53 14.99
N PRO A 58 -9.84 -7.99 14.21
CA PRO A 58 -10.32 -8.51 12.90
C PRO A 58 -9.48 -8.07 11.69
N GLY A 59 -8.44 -7.25 11.87
CA GLY A 59 -7.54 -6.85 10.78
C GLY A 59 -7.60 -5.37 10.38
N ILE A 60 -7.17 -5.11 9.15
CA ILE A 60 -7.20 -3.80 8.49
C ILE A 60 -8.65 -3.35 8.31
N ALA A 61 -9.01 -2.23 8.95
CA ALA A 61 -10.37 -1.71 8.98
C ALA A 61 -10.68 -0.74 7.81
N PRO A 62 -11.97 -0.53 7.45
CA PRO A 62 -12.34 0.34 6.33
C PRO A 62 -11.79 1.77 6.37
N PRO A 63 -11.67 2.46 7.53
CA PRO A 63 -11.07 3.80 7.57
C PRO A 63 -9.63 3.85 7.03
N GLU A 64 -8.83 2.79 7.22
CA GLU A 64 -7.43 2.71 6.75
C GLU A 64 -7.32 2.88 5.24
N VAL A 65 -8.27 2.33 4.48
CA VAL A 65 -8.22 2.38 3.02
C VAL A 65 -8.97 3.58 2.44
N ARG A 66 -9.93 4.16 3.17
CA ARG A 66 -10.68 5.34 2.70
C ARG A 66 -9.79 6.56 2.54
N GLU A 67 -8.81 6.76 3.41
CA GLU A 67 -7.84 7.85 3.23
C GLU A 67 -7.00 7.67 1.97
N LEU A 68 -6.66 6.43 1.60
CA LEU A 68 -5.88 6.13 0.40
C LEU A 68 -6.70 6.37 -0.88
N LEU A 69 -7.98 6.04 -0.87
CA LEU A 69 -8.89 6.25 -2.01
C LEU A 69 -9.02 7.73 -2.39
N GLY A 70 -8.92 8.64 -1.41
CA GLY A 70 -8.94 10.09 -1.66
C GLY A 70 -7.75 10.61 -2.49
N LEU A 71 -6.71 9.79 -2.71
CA LEU A 71 -5.50 10.14 -3.45
C LEU A 71 -5.57 9.79 -4.95
N GLY A 72 -6.73 9.31 -5.42
CA GLY A 72 -6.94 8.92 -6.82
C GLY A 72 -6.06 7.76 -7.25
N VAL A 73 -6.00 6.71 -6.42
CA VAL A 73 -5.25 5.49 -6.70
C VAL A 73 -6.04 4.55 -7.61
N THR A 74 -5.31 3.77 -8.42
CA THR A 74 -5.90 2.72 -9.29
C THR A 74 -5.79 1.33 -8.68
N ALA A 75 -4.85 1.15 -7.74
CA ALA A 75 -4.62 -0.12 -7.05
C ALA A 75 -4.27 0.09 -5.57
N VAL A 76 -4.62 -0.89 -4.74
CA VAL A 76 -4.27 -0.96 -3.31
C VAL A 76 -3.67 -2.32 -2.97
N VAL A 77 -2.52 -2.31 -2.31
CA VAL A 77 -1.85 -3.52 -1.82
C VAL A 77 -1.91 -3.57 -0.29
N LEU A 78 -2.46 -4.63 0.27
CA LEU A 78 -2.59 -4.86 1.71
C LEU A 78 -1.67 -6.02 2.11
N SER A 79 -0.63 -5.74 2.89
CA SER A 79 0.21 -6.81 3.42
C SER A 79 -0.42 -7.42 4.69
N GLN A 80 -0.29 -8.73 4.86
CA GLN A 80 -0.77 -9.45 6.05
C GLN A 80 0.32 -9.68 7.11
N GLY A 81 1.49 -9.05 6.98
CA GLY A 81 2.65 -9.40 7.77
C GLY A 81 3.51 -10.49 7.13
N MET A 82 4.67 -10.69 7.72
CA MET A 82 5.67 -11.69 7.36
C MET A 82 5.13 -13.12 7.52
N GLU A 83 4.21 -13.32 8.46
CA GLU A 83 3.59 -14.60 8.83
C GLU A 83 2.09 -14.63 8.54
N GLU A 84 1.58 -13.64 7.79
CA GLU A 84 0.17 -13.54 7.39
C GLU A 84 -0.83 -13.51 8.56
N ARG A 85 -0.43 -12.96 9.72
CA ARG A 85 -1.27 -12.93 10.94
C ARG A 85 -2.18 -11.72 10.99
N LEU A 86 -1.90 -10.68 10.21
CA LEU A 86 -2.77 -9.52 10.09
C LEU A 86 -3.93 -9.82 9.14
N GLY A 87 -5.15 -9.86 9.68
CA GLY A 87 -6.36 -10.02 8.89
C GLY A 87 -6.70 -8.79 8.04
N VAL A 88 -7.69 -8.96 7.16
CA VAL A 88 -8.36 -7.85 6.48
C VAL A 88 -9.85 -8.00 6.72
N VAL A 89 -10.46 -6.96 7.27
CA VAL A 89 -11.91 -6.94 7.51
C VAL A 89 -12.63 -7.07 6.15
N PRO A 90 -13.61 -8.00 5.97
CA PRO A 90 -14.28 -8.17 4.67
C PRO A 90 -14.87 -6.88 4.10
N GLU A 91 -15.43 -6.03 4.95
CA GLU A 91 -15.96 -4.72 4.59
C GLU A 91 -14.89 -3.77 4.02
N THR A 92 -13.62 -3.92 4.40
CA THR A 92 -12.49 -3.17 3.81
C THR A 92 -12.33 -3.53 2.34
N LEU A 93 -12.44 -4.83 2.01
CA LEU A 93 -12.36 -5.28 0.62
C LEU A 93 -13.58 -4.83 -0.19
N GLU A 94 -14.77 -4.78 0.41
CA GLU A 94 -15.96 -4.23 -0.25
C GLU A 94 -15.82 -2.73 -0.53
N VAL A 95 -15.27 -1.94 0.39
CA VAL A 95 -15.00 -0.52 0.17
C VAL A 95 -14.06 -0.31 -1.02
N LEU A 96 -12.99 -1.09 -1.12
CA LEU A 96 -12.06 -1.03 -2.24
C LEU A 96 -12.73 -1.46 -3.56
N ARG A 97 -13.47 -2.58 -3.56
CA ARG A 97 -14.22 -3.05 -4.74
C ARG A 97 -15.23 -2.01 -5.23
N ALA A 98 -15.99 -1.41 -4.32
CA ALA A 98 -16.99 -0.39 -4.65
C ALA A 98 -16.36 0.89 -5.23
N ALA A 99 -15.11 1.18 -4.86
CA ALA A 99 -14.34 2.28 -5.43
C ALA A 99 -13.73 1.94 -6.82
N GLY A 100 -13.86 0.70 -7.29
CA GLY A 100 -13.35 0.27 -8.60
C GLY A 100 -11.83 0.18 -8.68
N VAL A 101 -11.13 0.04 -7.54
CA VAL A 101 -9.67 -0.10 -7.51
C VAL A 101 -9.27 -1.58 -7.50
N GLU A 102 -8.15 -1.89 -8.14
CA GLU A 102 -7.53 -3.22 -8.07
C GLU A 102 -7.02 -3.48 -6.65
N VAL A 103 -7.24 -4.69 -6.11
CA VAL A 103 -6.86 -5.02 -4.72
C VAL A 103 -5.98 -6.26 -4.70
N HIS A 104 -4.84 -6.16 -4.02
CA HIS A 104 -3.96 -7.28 -3.72
C HIS A 104 -3.84 -7.45 -2.22
N VAL A 105 -3.95 -8.69 -1.75
CA VAL A 105 -3.70 -9.07 -0.36
C VAL A 105 -2.66 -10.18 -0.36
N ALA A 106 -1.56 -10.02 0.37
CA ALA A 106 -0.47 -10.99 0.38
C ALA A 106 0.42 -10.87 1.62
N GLN A 107 1.26 -11.89 1.86
CA GLN A 107 2.44 -11.80 2.73
C GLN A 107 3.34 -10.61 2.35
N THR A 108 4.00 -9.96 3.34
CA THR A 108 4.68 -8.66 3.16
C THR A 108 5.74 -8.60 2.06
N THR A 109 6.57 -9.62 1.88
CA THR A 109 7.59 -9.64 0.82
C THR A 109 6.92 -9.72 -0.56
N ALA A 110 5.94 -10.61 -0.71
CA ALA A 110 5.16 -10.72 -1.94
C ALA A 110 4.36 -9.44 -2.22
N ALA A 111 3.76 -8.84 -1.19
CA ALA A 111 3.07 -7.56 -1.28
C ALA A 111 4.00 -6.44 -1.77
N ALA A 112 5.24 -6.37 -1.27
CA ALA A 112 6.22 -5.39 -1.72
C ALA A 112 6.61 -5.58 -3.20
N GLU A 113 6.72 -6.82 -3.67
CA GLU A 113 6.98 -7.12 -5.09
C GLU A 113 5.81 -6.71 -5.99
N VAL A 114 4.57 -7.03 -5.60
CA VAL A 114 3.35 -6.60 -6.30
C VAL A 114 3.28 -5.08 -6.35
N TYR A 115 3.47 -4.42 -5.21
CA TYR A 115 3.46 -2.98 -5.09
C TYR A 115 4.50 -2.32 -6.00
N ASN A 116 5.76 -2.78 -5.97
CA ASN A 116 6.82 -2.22 -6.80
C ASN A 116 6.56 -2.38 -8.30
N ARG A 117 5.96 -3.51 -8.71
CA ARG A 117 5.54 -3.72 -10.09
C ARG A 117 4.47 -2.71 -10.51
N LEU A 118 3.44 -2.53 -9.69
CA LEU A 118 2.38 -1.56 -9.95
C LEU A 118 2.91 -0.12 -9.93
N ALA A 119 3.75 0.25 -8.96
CA ALA A 119 4.31 1.59 -8.81
C ALA A 119 5.13 2.06 -10.02
N ALA A 120 5.61 1.15 -10.85
CA ALA A 120 6.32 1.48 -12.09
C ALA A 120 5.41 2.15 -13.14
N THR A 121 4.12 1.84 -13.14
CA THR A 121 3.17 2.26 -14.19
C THR A 121 1.87 2.86 -13.66
N GLU A 122 1.57 2.67 -12.38
CA GLU A 122 0.27 2.96 -11.79
C GLU A 122 0.36 3.80 -10.51
N ARG A 123 -0.77 4.41 -10.16
CA ARG A 123 -0.97 5.14 -8.92
C ARG A 123 -1.41 4.15 -7.84
N VAL A 124 -0.46 3.46 -7.23
CA VAL A 124 -0.71 2.42 -6.24
C VAL A 124 -0.52 2.94 -4.82
N ALA A 125 -1.44 2.61 -3.93
CA ALA A 125 -1.25 2.75 -2.49
C ALA A 125 -1.06 1.38 -1.82
N GLY A 126 -0.54 1.36 -0.60
CA GLY A 126 -0.49 0.14 0.17
C GLY A 126 -0.23 0.33 1.65
N LEU A 127 -0.63 -0.68 2.42
CA LEU A 127 -0.43 -0.79 3.85
C LEU A 127 0.52 -1.96 4.10
N PHE A 128 1.67 -1.69 4.70
CA PHE A 128 2.76 -2.63 4.88
C PHE A 128 3.07 -2.84 6.36
N HIS A 129 2.85 -4.06 6.84
CA HIS A 129 3.21 -4.56 8.15
C HIS A 129 4.46 -5.43 8.04
N SER A 130 5.53 -5.11 8.75
CA SER A 130 6.83 -5.80 8.60
C SER A 130 7.13 -6.86 9.65
N THR A 131 6.19 -7.14 10.56
CA THR A 131 6.30 -8.24 11.53
C THR A 131 5.21 -9.28 11.27
N CYS A 132 4.67 -9.97 12.28
CA CYS A 132 3.74 -11.07 12.09
C CYS A 132 2.32 -10.63 11.72
#